data_AF-A0A366GY18-F1
#
_entry.id   AF-A0A366GY18-F1
#
_cell.length_a   1.000
_cell.length_b   1.000
_cell.length_c   1.000
_cell.angle_alpha   90.00
_cell.angle_beta   90.00
_cell.angle_gamma   90.00
#
_symmetry.space_group_name_H-M   'P 1'
#
loop_
_entity.id
_entity.type
_entity.pdbx_description
1 polymer ?
#
loop_
_entity_poly.entity_id
_entity_poly.type
_entity_poly.pdbx_seq_one_letter_code
_entity_poly.pdbx_strand_id
1 'polypeptide(L)'
;MIGSKRRSRSTTNVWPGFVDALSALLMLVIFMLLIYVVSQLYLSQTLSDRDTQLARLNAQLDELSELLGMERSRTEALEEQMITLQEDYSSSLARNDELVSSLESTREQLMQQTATAEAQAERLARMEQSMAQKDDMSASQQAMILRLSNQIASLREQLRKIASALELQEQMTAEKEEELAKVSQRLNTLLAERVNELEQYQSEFFARLRDILATNENIRIVGDRFLLPSELLFASGSAELGEDGKRELDKLANLLLDVASKIPEDVDWILRVDGHTDIVPINTPKFPSNWELSTARAVAVVRYLAAQGVPERRMVAAGFGEFFPVAEGTSPEALRKNRRIELKLTDR
;
A
#
# COMPACT_ATOMS: atom_id res chain seq x y z
N MET A 1 114.28 -138.43 -71.98
CA MET A 1 115.16 -139.59 -71.74
C MET A 1 114.30 -140.72 -71.18
N ILE A 2 113.95 -141.72 -71.98
CA ILE A 2 114.60 -143.05 -72.15
C ILE A 2 114.24 -144.04 -71.02
N GLY A 3 113.73 -145.21 -71.46
CA GLY A 3 113.83 -146.51 -70.79
C GLY A 3 112.54 -147.00 -70.11
N SER A 4 112.13 -148.28 -70.09
CA SER A 4 112.51 -149.55 -70.74
C SER A 4 111.77 -150.68 -69.97
N LYS A 5 111.12 -151.63 -70.68
CA LYS A 5 110.85 -153.07 -70.41
C LYS A 5 110.66 -153.57 -68.95
N ARG A 6 109.70 -154.47 -68.64
CA ARG A 6 109.67 -155.91 -69.02
C ARG A 6 108.35 -156.62 -68.58
N ARG A 7 108.04 -157.73 -69.26
CA ARG A 7 106.88 -158.67 -69.18
C ARG A 7 107.02 -159.74 -68.06
N SER A 8 105.91 -160.26 -67.51
CA SER A 8 105.51 -161.71 -67.52
C SER A 8 104.39 -162.12 -66.51
N ARG A 9 103.33 -162.78 -67.05
CA ARG A 9 102.48 -163.91 -66.55
C ARG A 9 101.87 -163.89 -65.13
N SER A 10 100.54 -163.90 -64.96
CA SER A 10 99.50 -164.94 -65.17
C SER A 10 99.24 -165.85 -63.96
N THR A 11 98.13 -165.60 -63.25
CA THR A 11 97.23 -166.60 -62.64
C THR A 11 95.83 -166.02 -62.56
N THR A 12 94.90 -166.66 -63.26
CA THR A 12 93.45 -166.42 -63.27
C THR A 12 92.79 -166.94 -61.99
N ASN A 13 91.78 -166.25 -61.46
CA ASN A 13 90.62 -166.89 -60.83
C ASN A 13 89.37 -165.99 -60.91
N VAL A 14 88.30 -166.66 -61.34
CA VAL A 14 86.96 -166.22 -61.77
C VAL A 14 86.07 -165.72 -60.61
N TRP A 15 85.25 -164.68 -60.82
CA TRP A 15 83.98 -164.43 -60.08
C TRP A 15 82.95 -163.65 -60.94
N PRO A 16 81.62 -163.88 -60.84
CA PRO A 16 80.67 -163.72 -61.95
C PRO A 16 79.79 -162.44 -61.93
N GLY A 17 79.30 -162.04 -63.12
CA GLY A 17 78.58 -160.78 -63.41
C GLY A 17 77.08 -160.69 -63.07
N PHE A 18 76.61 -161.21 -61.93
CA PHE A 18 75.22 -160.98 -61.47
C PHE A 18 75.08 -159.77 -60.53
N VAL A 19 76.19 -159.23 -60.03
CA VAL A 19 76.22 -158.09 -59.10
C VAL A 19 75.81 -156.77 -59.78
N ASP A 20 76.06 -156.62 -61.09
CA ASP A 20 75.87 -155.34 -61.78
C ASP A 20 74.38 -154.97 -62.01
N ALA A 21 73.52 -155.97 -62.26
CA ALA A 21 72.08 -155.76 -62.39
C ALA A 21 71.41 -155.40 -61.05
N LEU A 22 71.94 -155.91 -59.93
CA LEU A 22 71.44 -155.61 -58.59
C LEU A 22 71.82 -154.18 -58.17
N SER A 23 73.02 -153.70 -58.54
CA SER A 23 73.45 -152.32 -58.28
C SER A 23 72.69 -151.27 -59.10
N ALA A 24 72.31 -151.57 -60.34
CA ALA A 24 71.51 -150.65 -61.16
C ALA A 24 70.08 -150.45 -60.62
N LEU A 25 69.45 -151.52 -60.13
CA LEU A 25 68.12 -151.45 -59.51
C LEU A 25 68.17 -150.69 -58.17
N LEU A 26 69.23 -150.91 -57.38
CA LEU A 26 69.49 -150.15 -56.15
C LEU A 26 69.68 -148.65 -56.44
N MET A 27 70.39 -148.29 -57.51
CA MET A 27 70.62 -146.88 -57.90
C MET A 27 69.33 -146.17 -58.31
N LEU A 28 68.43 -146.86 -59.04
CA LEU A 28 67.15 -146.29 -59.47
C LEU A 28 66.19 -146.11 -58.28
N VAL A 29 66.17 -147.08 -57.36
CA VAL A 29 65.42 -146.97 -56.09
C VAL A 29 65.97 -145.83 -55.24
N ILE A 30 67.29 -145.70 -55.10
CA ILE A 30 67.92 -144.58 -54.38
C ILE A 30 67.61 -143.25 -55.07
N PHE A 31 67.67 -143.16 -56.40
CA PHE A 31 67.38 -141.94 -57.15
C PHE A 31 65.90 -141.51 -57.01
N MET A 32 64.96 -142.46 -57.08
CA MET A 32 63.54 -142.18 -56.87
C MET A 32 63.27 -141.76 -55.41
N LEU A 33 63.94 -142.39 -54.43
CA LEU A 33 63.95 -141.94 -53.04
C LEU A 33 64.54 -140.54 -52.89
N LEU A 34 65.58 -140.19 -53.64
CA LEU A 34 66.22 -138.87 -53.59
C LEU A 34 65.28 -137.79 -54.15
N ILE A 35 64.61 -138.05 -55.27
CA ILE A 35 63.56 -137.16 -55.81
C ILE A 35 62.40 -137.03 -54.82
N TYR A 36 61.96 -138.13 -54.22
CA TYR A 36 60.89 -138.12 -53.22
C TYR A 36 61.29 -137.31 -51.97
N VAL A 37 62.52 -137.47 -51.48
CA VAL A 37 63.07 -136.71 -50.35
C VAL A 37 63.22 -135.23 -50.72
N VAL A 38 63.70 -134.90 -51.91
CA VAL A 38 63.80 -133.51 -52.39
C VAL A 38 62.42 -132.88 -52.56
N SER A 39 61.44 -133.63 -53.07
CA SER A 39 60.04 -133.18 -53.19
C SER A 39 59.39 -133.02 -51.82
N GLN A 40 59.65 -133.91 -50.86
CA GLN A 40 59.23 -133.80 -49.45
C GLN A 40 59.88 -132.58 -48.78
N LEU A 41 61.18 -132.34 -49.01
CA LEU A 41 61.90 -131.17 -48.50
C LEU A 41 61.33 -129.88 -49.09
N TYR A 42 61.09 -129.83 -50.40
CA TYR A 42 60.52 -128.65 -51.07
C TYR A 42 59.07 -128.38 -50.63
N LEU A 43 58.25 -129.43 -50.49
CA LEU A 43 56.87 -129.31 -50.00
C LEU A 43 56.85 -128.89 -48.53
N SER A 44 57.74 -129.44 -47.70
CA SER A 44 57.90 -129.05 -46.29
C SER A 44 58.38 -127.60 -46.15
N GLN A 45 59.33 -127.15 -46.99
CA GLN A 45 59.76 -125.75 -47.04
C GLN A 45 58.62 -124.83 -47.50
N THR A 46 57.88 -125.20 -48.55
CA THR A 46 56.75 -124.38 -49.05
C THR A 46 55.61 -124.31 -48.04
N LEU A 47 55.31 -125.40 -47.34
CA LEU A 47 54.32 -125.43 -46.26
C LEU A 47 54.79 -124.61 -45.06
N SER A 48 56.06 -124.73 -44.66
CA SER A 48 56.64 -123.92 -43.56
C SER A 48 56.69 -122.43 -43.91
N ASP A 49 56.99 -122.06 -45.16
CA ASP A 49 56.92 -120.68 -45.65
C ASP A 49 55.48 -120.15 -45.68
N ARG A 50 54.51 -120.99 -46.06
CA ARG A 50 53.07 -120.65 -46.01
C ARG A 50 52.59 -120.50 -44.56
N ASP A 51 53.00 -121.37 -43.65
CA ASP A 51 52.66 -121.32 -42.23
C ASP A 51 53.27 -120.09 -41.55
N THR A 52 54.51 -119.71 -41.90
CA THR A 52 55.12 -118.47 -41.40
C THR A 52 54.47 -117.22 -41.99
N GLN A 53 54.03 -117.24 -43.26
CA GLN A 53 53.23 -116.16 -43.85
C GLN A 53 51.86 -116.05 -43.18
N LEU A 54 51.17 -117.16 -42.90
CA LEU A 54 49.91 -117.17 -42.17
C LEU A 54 50.09 -116.68 -40.73
N ALA A 55 51.16 -117.09 -40.04
CA ALA A 55 51.47 -116.59 -38.71
C ALA A 55 51.73 -115.08 -38.70
N ARG A 56 52.45 -114.55 -39.71
CA ARG A 56 52.66 -113.10 -39.87
C ARG A 56 51.34 -112.36 -40.18
N LEU A 57 50.51 -112.89 -41.07
CA LEU A 57 49.21 -112.32 -41.39
C LEU A 57 48.26 -112.33 -40.20
N ASN A 58 48.24 -113.42 -39.41
CA ASN A 58 47.47 -113.50 -38.17
C ASN A 58 47.98 -112.48 -37.14
N ALA A 59 49.30 -112.35 -36.97
CA ALA A 59 49.86 -111.31 -36.09
C ALA A 59 49.52 -109.89 -36.56
N GLN A 60 49.54 -109.63 -37.87
CA GLN A 60 49.11 -108.35 -38.44
C GLN A 60 47.60 -108.11 -38.27
N LEU A 61 46.77 -109.16 -38.38
CA LEU A 61 45.33 -109.08 -38.13
C LEU A 61 45.04 -108.79 -36.65
N ASP A 62 45.77 -109.41 -35.72
CA ASP A 62 45.66 -109.15 -34.29
C ASP A 62 46.07 -107.71 -33.96
N GLU A 63 47.21 -107.24 -34.51
CA GLU A 63 47.68 -105.86 -34.36
C GLU A 63 46.67 -104.84 -34.93
N LEU A 64 46.13 -105.09 -36.12
CA LEU A 64 45.08 -104.24 -36.71
C LEU A 64 43.78 -104.27 -35.89
N SER A 65 43.41 -105.41 -35.32
CA SER A 65 42.24 -105.52 -34.45
C SER A 65 42.44 -104.76 -33.14
N GLU A 66 43.65 -104.78 -32.57
CA GLU A 66 44.01 -104.01 -31.38
C GLU A 66 44.01 -102.51 -31.67
N LEU A 67 44.64 -102.07 -32.78
CA LEU A 67 44.61 -100.68 -33.24
C LEU A 67 43.18 -100.20 -33.51
N LEU A 68 42.36 -101.01 -34.17
CA LEU A 68 40.95 -100.70 -34.43
C LEU A 68 40.16 -100.63 -33.11
N GLY A 69 40.47 -101.47 -32.13
CA GLY A 69 39.90 -101.41 -30.79
C GLY A 69 40.25 -100.12 -30.05
N MET A 70 41.51 -99.69 -30.11
CA MET A 70 41.96 -98.42 -29.53
C MET A 70 41.36 -97.20 -30.24
N GLU A 71 41.30 -97.21 -31.57
CA GLU A 71 40.63 -96.14 -32.34
C GLU A 71 39.14 -96.08 -31.99
N ARG A 72 38.44 -97.22 -31.88
CA ARG A 72 37.05 -97.28 -31.42
C ARG A 72 36.88 -96.70 -30.01
N SER A 73 37.72 -97.11 -29.06
CA SER A 73 37.69 -96.58 -27.69
C SER A 73 37.99 -95.07 -27.65
N ARG A 74 38.91 -94.58 -28.48
CA ARG A 74 39.20 -93.15 -28.62
C ARG A 74 38.03 -92.39 -29.22
N THR A 75 37.36 -92.94 -30.23
CA THR A 75 36.14 -92.33 -30.80
C THR A 75 35.01 -92.29 -29.79
N GLU A 76 34.80 -93.35 -29.02
CA GLU A 76 33.80 -93.39 -27.93
C GLU A 76 34.11 -92.32 -26.86
N ALA A 77 35.37 -92.19 -26.42
CA ALA A 77 35.78 -91.17 -25.46
C ALA A 77 35.62 -89.74 -26.00
N LEU A 78 35.89 -89.52 -27.29
CA LEU A 78 35.68 -88.22 -27.94
C LEU A 78 34.19 -87.88 -28.09
N GLU A 79 33.34 -88.87 -28.41
CA GLU A 79 31.89 -88.71 -28.45
C GLU A 79 31.33 -88.35 -27.06
N GLU A 80 31.80 -89.03 -26.00
CA GLU A 80 31.43 -88.70 -24.62
C GLU A 80 31.90 -87.28 -24.21
N GLN A 81 33.13 -86.89 -24.57
CA GLN A 81 33.64 -85.53 -24.36
C GLN A 81 32.82 -84.48 -25.13
N MET A 82 32.36 -84.79 -26.35
CA MET A 82 31.56 -83.88 -27.14
C MET A 82 30.15 -83.69 -26.54
N ILE A 83 29.54 -84.76 -26.02
CA ILE A 83 28.25 -84.69 -25.33
C ILE A 83 28.36 -83.84 -24.06
N THR A 84 29.35 -84.12 -23.22
CA THR A 84 29.58 -83.36 -21.98
C THR A 84 29.88 -81.88 -22.25
N LEU A 85 30.72 -81.58 -23.25
CA LEU A 85 31.00 -80.19 -23.65
C LEU A 85 29.75 -79.48 -24.20
N GLN A 86 28.90 -80.20 -24.95
CA GLN A 86 27.65 -79.65 -25.46
C GLN A 86 26.66 -79.37 -24.33
N GLU A 87 26.58 -80.25 -23.32
CA GLU A 87 25.78 -80.06 -22.12
C GLU A 87 26.27 -78.85 -21.31
N ASP A 88 27.58 -78.77 -21.04
CA ASP A 88 28.20 -77.64 -20.34
C ASP A 88 27.99 -76.30 -21.07
N TYR A 89 28.12 -76.29 -22.39
CA TYR A 89 27.86 -75.11 -23.21
C TYR A 89 26.39 -74.67 -23.11
N SER A 90 25.45 -75.62 -23.18
CA SER A 90 24.01 -75.33 -23.05
C SER A 90 23.65 -74.79 -21.65
N SER A 91 24.25 -75.36 -20.61
CA SER A 91 24.12 -74.91 -19.22
C SER A 91 24.69 -73.50 -19.03
N SER A 92 25.87 -73.23 -19.61
CA SER A 92 26.47 -71.88 -19.56
C SER A 92 25.66 -70.85 -20.33
N LEU A 93 25.03 -71.20 -21.46
CA LEU A 93 24.12 -70.31 -22.18
C LEU A 93 22.89 -69.99 -21.33
N ALA A 94 22.25 -71.00 -20.73
CA ALA A 94 21.11 -70.78 -19.83
C ALA A 94 21.48 -69.88 -18.64
N ARG A 95 22.67 -70.07 -18.05
CA ARG A 95 23.17 -69.22 -16.96
C ARG A 95 23.45 -67.79 -17.41
N ASN A 96 23.96 -67.59 -18.62
CA ASN A 96 24.13 -66.24 -19.20
C ASN A 96 22.77 -65.56 -19.42
N ASP A 97 21.78 -66.26 -19.96
CA ASP A 97 20.43 -65.71 -20.16
C ASP A 97 19.78 -65.32 -18.83
N GLU A 98 19.93 -66.14 -17.78
CA GLU A 98 19.45 -65.82 -16.43
C GLU A 98 20.16 -64.59 -15.85
N LEU A 99 21.49 -64.49 -15.99
CA LEU A 99 22.26 -63.33 -15.55
C LEU A 99 21.86 -62.05 -16.29
N VAL A 100 21.62 -62.13 -17.60
CA VAL A 100 21.14 -61.01 -18.41
C VAL A 100 19.76 -60.55 -17.91
N SER A 101 18.84 -61.46 -17.67
CA SER A 101 17.51 -61.12 -17.13
C SER A 101 17.59 -60.51 -15.72
N SER A 102 18.48 -61.02 -14.86
CA SER A 102 18.73 -60.45 -13.53
C SER A 102 19.35 -59.05 -13.60
N LEU A 103 20.30 -58.82 -14.51
CA LEU A 103 20.89 -57.50 -14.74
C LEU A 103 19.86 -56.50 -15.28
N GLU A 104 18.98 -56.93 -16.16
CA GLU A 104 17.93 -56.07 -16.72
C GLU A 104 16.91 -55.68 -15.64
N SER A 105 16.42 -56.64 -14.85
CA SER A 105 15.49 -56.36 -13.74
C SER A 105 16.10 -55.48 -12.65
N THR A 106 17.35 -55.70 -12.27
CA THR A 106 18.05 -54.83 -11.29
C THR A 106 18.29 -53.43 -11.84
N ARG A 107 18.62 -53.31 -13.13
CA ARG A 107 18.74 -52.01 -13.81
C ARG A 107 17.40 -51.25 -13.80
N GLU A 108 16.29 -51.93 -14.09
CA GLU A 108 14.96 -51.33 -14.03
C GLU A 108 14.60 -50.87 -12.61
N GLN A 109 14.87 -51.70 -11.59
CA GLN A 109 14.66 -51.34 -10.19
C GLN A 109 15.49 -50.12 -9.78
N LEU A 110 16.77 -50.06 -10.17
CA LEU A 110 17.63 -48.90 -9.91
C LEU A 110 17.09 -47.65 -10.59
N MET A 111 16.64 -47.73 -11.86
CA MET A 111 16.03 -46.59 -12.56
C MET A 111 14.76 -46.09 -11.85
N GLN A 112 13.92 -46.99 -11.34
CA GLN A 112 12.74 -46.60 -10.57
C GLN A 112 13.11 -45.96 -9.22
N GLN A 113 14.12 -46.50 -8.53
CA GLN A 113 14.61 -45.94 -7.27
C GLN A 113 15.24 -44.55 -7.47
N THR A 114 16.03 -44.35 -8.53
CA THR A 114 16.60 -43.02 -8.83
C THR A 114 15.51 -42.02 -9.19
N ALA A 115 14.53 -42.40 -10.02
CA ALA A 115 13.42 -41.52 -10.37
C ALA A 115 12.57 -41.12 -9.15
N THR A 116 12.33 -42.05 -8.22
CA THR A 116 11.60 -41.75 -6.98
C THR A 116 12.41 -40.89 -6.02
N ALA A 117 13.72 -41.13 -5.89
CA ALA A 117 14.62 -40.31 -5.08
C ALA A 117 14.73 -38.88 -5.63
N GLU A 118 14.84 -38.71 -6.94
CA GLU A 118 14.83 -37.40 -7.62
C GLU A 118 13.52 -36.65 -7.37
N ALA A 119 12.37 -37.31 -7.53
CA ALA A 119 11.06 -36.71 -7.25
C ALA A 119 10.90 -36.29 -5.76
N GLN A 120 11.45 -37.08 -4.83
CA GLN A 120 11.48 -36.73 -3.41
C GLN A 120 12.39 -35.53 -3.13
N ALA A 121 13.58 -35.50 -3.74
CA ALA A 121 14.52 -34.38 -3.62
C ALA A 121 13.91 -33.07 -4.14
N GLU A 122 13.22 -33.10 -5.28
CA GLU A 122 12.48 -31.94 -5.79
C GLU A 122 11.38 -31.48 -4.83
N ARG A 123 10.64 -32.41 -4.22
CA ARG A 123 9.58 -32.08 -3.25
C ARG A 123 10.16 -31.44 -2.00
N LEU A 124 11.30 -31.93 -1.50
CA LEU A 124 12.01 -31.35 -0.36
C LEU A 124 12.51 -29.94 -0.69
N ALA A 125 13.14 -29.75 -1.85
CA ALA A 125 13.61 -28.43 -2.29
C ALA A 125 12.46 -27.41 -2.39
N ARG A 126 11.30 -27.80 -2.94
CA ARG A 126 10.10 -26.94 -2.98
C ARG A 126 9.56 -26.64 -1.58
N MET A 127 9.61 -27.61 -0.67
CA MET A 127 9.17 -27.41 0.72
C MET A 127 10.10 -26.44 1.45
N GLU A 128 11.42 -26.60 1.32
CA GLU A 128 12.43 -25.69 1.89
C GLU A 128 12.24 -24.27 1.35
N GLN A 129 12.01 -24.11 0.05
CA GLN A 129 11.70 -22.81 -0.54
C GLN A 129 10.42 -22.19 0.05
N SER A 130 9.37 -22.98 0.26
CA SER A 130 8.13 -22.50 0.87
C SER A 130 8.32 -22.12 2.34
N MET A 131 9.14 -22.85 3.08
CA MET A 131 9.50 -22.51 4.47
C MET A 131 10.30 -21.21 4.53
N ALA A 132 11.32 -21.05 3.69
CA ALA A 132 12.07 -19.79 3.60
C ALA A 132 11.15 -18.59 3.28
N GLN A 133 10.23 -18.74 2.32
CA GLN A 133 9.25 -17.70 2.02
C GLN A 133 8.32 -17.37 3.20
N LYS A 134 7.92 -18.39 3.99
CA LYS A 134 7.09 -18.18 5.19
C LYS A 134 7.87 -17.49 6.30
N ASP A 135 9.14 -17.84 6.48
CA ASP A 135 10.01 -17.21 7.48
C ASP A 135 10.25 -15.73 7.13
N ASP A 136 10.52 -15.43 5.86
CA ASP A 136 10.63 -14.05 5.35
C ASP A 136 9.33 -13.26 5.55
N MET A 137 8.18 -13.88 5.24
CA MET A 137 6.87 -13.27 5.47
C MET A 137 6.63 -13.02 6.96
N SER A 138 6.98 -13.97 7.83
CA SER A 138 6.84 -13.83 9.27
C SER A 138 7.72 -12.71 9.82
N ALA A 139 8.98 -12.62 9.38
CA ALA A 139 9.89 -11.54 9.74
C ALA A 139 9.36 -10.17 9.29
N SER A 140 8.81 -10.08 8.07
CA SER A 140 8.18 -8.86 7.57
C SER A 140 6.94 -8.46 8.39
N GLN A 141 6.09 -9.42 8.74
CA GLN A 141 4.93 -9.19 9.60
C GLN A 141 5.33 -8.71 10.99
N GLN A 142 6.36 -9.30 11.61
CA GLN A 142 6.89 -8.86 12.90
C GLN A 142 7.44 -7.44 12.83
N ALA A 143 8.19 -7.10 11.78
CA ALA A 143 8.67 -5.75 11.55
C ALA A 143 7.51 -4.75 11.38
N MET A 144 6.44 -5.13 10.69
CA MET A 144 5.23 -4.33 10.56
C MET A 144 4.52 -4.13 11.90
N ILE A 145 4.39 -5.17 12.72
CA ILE A 145 3.81 -5.10 14.07
C ILE A 145 4.62 -4.15 14.95
N LEU A 146 5.95 -4.24 14.94
CA LEU A 146 6.82 -3.33 15.70
C LEU A 146 6.65 -1.87 15.24
N ARG A 147 6.57 -1.64 13.93
CA ARG A 147 6.32 -0.30 13.37
C ARG A 147 4.96 0.24 13.80
N LEU A 148 3.90 -0.55 13.70
CA LEU A 148 2.54 -0.16 14.11
C LEU A 148 2.48 0.10 15.62
N SER A 149 3.14 -0.74 16.43
CA SER A 149 3.26 -0.55 17.88
C SER A 149 3.91 0.80 18.23
N ASN A 150 5.01 1.14 17.55
CA ASN A 150 5.69 2.43 17.72
C ASN A 150 4.79 3.60 17.26
N GLN A 151 4.04 3.45 16.17
CA GLN A 151 3.08 4.47 15.72
C GLN A 151 1.96 4.67 16.74
N ILE A 152 1.40 3.59 17.29
CA ILE A 152 0.36 3.65 18.33
C ILE A 152 0.90 4.35 19.58
N ALA A 153 2.13 4.04 20.00
CA ALA A 153 2.77 4.72 21.12
C ALA A 153 2.93 6.23 20.88
N SER A 154 3.40 6.63 19.70
CA SER A 154 3.51 8.04 19.31
C SER A 154 2.15 8.74 19.27
N LEU A 155 1.11 8.10 18.72
CA LEU A 155 -0.24 8.67 18.66
C LEU A 155 -0.85 8.84 20.05
N ARG A 156 -0.64 7.87 20.96
CA ARG A 156 -1.06 7.98 22.36
C ARG A 156 -0.41 9.16 23.07
N GLU A 157 0.88 9.40 22.80
CA GLU A 157 1.59 10.55 23.36
C GLU A 157 1.07 11.87 22.79
N GLN A 158 0.78 11.94 21.49
CA GLN A 158 0.14 13.11 20.88
C GLN A 158 -1.24 13.39 21.48
N LEU A 159 -2.06 12.35 21.67
CA LEU A 159 -3.38 12.48 22.30
C LEU A 159 -3.28 12.99 23.74
N ARG A 160 -2.30 12.55 24.53
CA ARG A 160 -2.06 13.08 25.87
C ARG A 160 -1.74 14.57 25.85
N LYS A 161 -0.86 15.01 24.94
CA LYS A 161 -0.52 16.44 24.79
C LYS A 161 -1.74 17.28 24.42
N ILE A 162 -2.55 16.80 23.47
CA ILE A 162 -3.79 17.48 23.07
C ILE A 162 -4.77 17.56 24.23
N ALA A 163 -4.97 16.45 24.97
CA ALA A 163 -5.85 16.43 26.13
C ALA A 163 -5.41 17.44 27.20
N SER A 164 -4.11 17.50 27.53
CA SER A 164 -3.59 18.49 28.48
C SER A 164 -3.71 19.93 27.99
N ALA A 165 -3.54 20.16 26.67
CA ALA A 165 -3.69 21.49 26.10
C ALA A 165 -5.16 21.95 26.09
N LEU A 166 -6.09 21.03 25.84
CA LEU A 166 -7.52 21.30 25.90
C LEU A 166 -7.97 21.63 27.33
N GLU A 167 -7.53 20.84 28.32
CA GLU A 167 -7.83 21.10 29.73
C GLU A 167 -7.33 22.49 30.18
N LEU A 168 -6.11 22.86 29.78
CA LEU A 168 -5.59 24.21 30.03
C LEU A 168 -6.41 25.29 29.33
N GLN A 169 -6.83 25.06 28.09
CA GLN A 169 -7.65 26.01 27.34
C GLN A 169 -9.03 26.19 28.00
N GLU A 170 -9.66 25.11 28.46
CA GLU A 170 -10.95 25.16 29.16
C GLU A 170 -10.82 25.96 30.47
N GLN A 171 -9.76 25.73 31.26
CA GLN A 171 -9.48 26.52 32.46
C GLN A 171 -9.28 28.01 32.15
N MET A 172 -8.45 28.33 31.15
CA MET A 172 -8.23 29.73 30.73
C MET A 172 -9.51 30.40 30.23
N THR A 173 -10.40 29.64 29.58
CA THR A 173 -11.67 30.17 29.08
C THR A 173 -12.61 30.46 30.23
N ALA A 174 -12.72 29.53 31.20
CA ALA A 174 -13.51 29.73 32.41
C ALA A 174 -13.02 30.94 33.22
N GLU A 175 -11.70 31.11 33.39
CA GLU A 175 -11.11 32.27 34.07
C GLU A 175 -11.46 33.59 33.36
N LYS A 176 -11.35 33.63 32.02
CA LYS A 176 -11.70 34.81 31.22
C LYS A 176 -13.20 35.12 31.25
N GLU A 177 -14.06 34.11 31.24
CA GLU A 177 -15.51 34.30 31.36
C GLU A 177 -15.87 34.89 32.72
N GLU A 178 -15.22 34.43 33.81
CA GLU A 178 -15.40 35.00 35.13
C GLU A 178 -14.92 36.46 35.20
N GLU A 179 -13.76 36.76 34.60
CA GLU A 179 -13.24 38.13 34.51
C GLU A 179 -14.18 39.04 33.69
N LEU A 180 -14.66 38.57 32.55
CA LEU A 180 -15.62 39.30 31.72
C LEU A 180 -16.93 39.55 32.44
N ALA A 181 -17.44 38.57 33.20
CA ALA A 181 -18.63 38.74 34.03
C ALA A 181 -18.44 39.85 35.08
N LYS A 182 -17.28 39.85 35.78
CA LYS A 182 -16.92 40.89 36.75
C LYS A 182 -16.80 42.28 36.11
N VAL A 183 -16.14 42.37 34.95
CA VAL A 183 -15.98 43.63 34.20
C VAL A 183 -17.33 44.15 33.72
N SER A 184 -18.16 43.29 33.13
CA SER A 184 -19.50 43.63 32.65
C SER A 184 -20.38 44.13 33.80
N GLN A 185 -20.37 43.44 34.95
CA GLN A 185 -21.09 43.87 36.13
C GLN A 185 -20.63 45.26 36.59
N ARG A 186 -19.31 45.48 36.71
CA ARG A 186 -18.75 46.78 37.10
C ARG A 186 -19.13 47.88 36.11
N LEU A 187 -19.07 47.59 34.81
CA LEU A 187 -19.43 48.54 33.77
C LEU A 187 -20.92 48.90 33.86
N ASN A 188 -21.80 47.91 34.02
CA ASN A 188 -23.24 48.17 34.18
C ASN A 188 -23.54 49.01 35.42
N THR A 189 -22.86 48.76 36.54
CA THR A 189 -22.98 49.60 37.74
C THR A 189 -22.54 51.03 37.48
N LEU A 190 -21.36 51.22 36.87
CA LEU A 190 -20.84 52.56 36.54
C LEU A 190 -21.74 53.31 35.54
N LEU A 191 -22.27 52.61 34.54
CA LEU A 191 -23.21 53.18 33.58
C LEU A 191 -24.51 53.59 34.25
N ALA A 192 -25.06 52.75 35.14
CA ALA A 192 -26.26 53.09 35.90
C ALA A 192 -26.04 54.31 36.81
N GLU A 193 -24.88 54.40 37.47
CA GLU A 193 -24.49 55.57 38.27
C GLU A 193 -24.44 56.84 37.40
N ARG A 194 -23.78 56.79 36.23
CA ARG A 194 -23.68 57.93 35.32
C ARG A 194 -25.02 58.36 34.73
N VAL A 195 -25.88 57.41 34.36
CA VAL A 195 -27.23 57.70 33.87
C VAL A 195 -28.05 58.39 34.97
N ASN A 196 -27.99 57.89 36.20
CA ASN A 196 -28.70 58.50 37.32
C ASN A 196 -28.18 59.92 37.66
N GLU A 197 -26.86 60.13 37.61
CA GLU A 197 -26.26 61.47 37.75
C GLU A 197 -26.77 62.43 36.66
N LEU A 198 -26.81 61.99 35.40
CA LEU A 198 -27.30 62.80 34.28
C LEU A 198 -28.81 63.12 34.42
N GLU A 199 -29.64 62.15 34.79
CA GLU A 199 -31.07 62.37 35.02
C GLU A 199 -31.32 63.37 36.16
N GLN A 200 -30.51 63.32 37.22
CA GLN A 200 -30.59 64.26 38.33
C GLN A 200 -30.25 65.69 37.90
N TYR A 201 -29.16 65.89 37.14
CA TYR A 201 -28.80 67.20 36.62
C TYR A 201 -29.82 67.74 35.62
N GLN A 202 -30.35 66.91 34.72
CA GLN A 202 -31.40 67.32 33.80
C GLN A 202 -32.66 67.77 34.58
N SER A 203 -33.07 67.02 35.60
CA SER A 203 -34.25 67.34 36.39
C SER A 203 -34.11 68.67 37.16
N GLU A 204 -32.96 68.90 37.80
CA GLU A 204 -32.69 70.16 38.51
C GLU A 204 -32.65 71.35 37.54
N PHE A 205 -32.01 71.14 36.39
CA PHE A 205 -31.94 72.11 35.31
C PHE A 205 -33.34 72.51 34.82
N PHE A 206 -34.20 71.53 34.48
CA PHE A 206 -35.53 71.78 33.95
C PHE A 206 -36.46 72.42 34.98
N ALA A 207 -36.32 72.08 36.27
CA ALA A 207 -37.06 72.71 37.35
C ALA A 207 -36.75 74.22 37.45
N ARG A 208 -35.45 74.58 37.49
CA ARG A 208 -35.01 75.98 37.55
C ARG A 208 -35.43 76.76 36.30
N LEU A 209 -35.33 76.14 35.12
CA LEU A 209 -35.75 76.76 33.86
C LEU A 209 -37.27 77.00 33.82
N ARG A 210 -38.07 76.05 34.33
CA ARG A 210 -39.53 76.17 34.44
C ARG A 210 -39.94 77.28 35.39
N ASP A 211 -39.33 77.36 36.57
CA ASP A 211 -39.66 78.35 37.60
C ASP A 211 -39.48 79.79 37.10
N ILE A 212 -38.45 80.04 36.29
CA ILE A 212 -38.15 81.38 35.78
C ILE A 212 -39.03 81.72 34.56
N LEU A 213 -39.26 80.76 33.66
CA LEU A 213 -40.05 80.98 32.44
C LEU A 213 -41.57 80.98 32.67
N ALA A 214 -42.05 80.41 33.78
CA ALA A 214 -43.46 80.48 34.18
C ALA A 214 -43.97 81.91 34.44
N THR A 215 -43.06 82.88 34.61
CA THR A 215 -43.40 84.28 34.89
C THR A 215 -43.74 85.09 33.61
N ASN A 216 -43.51 84.53 32.42
CA ASN A 216 -43.78 85.23 31.15
C ASN A 216 -45.11 84.74 30.53
N GLU A 217 -46.14 85.58 30.56
CA GLU A 217 -47.50 85.26 30.07
C GLU A 217 -47.55 84.88 28.57
N ASN A 218 -46.51 85.24 27.81
CA ASN A 218 -46.43 85.01 26.36
C ASN A 218 -45.70 83.71 25.97
N ILE A 219 -45.07 83.01 26.92
CA ILE A 219 -44.34 81.77 26.69
C ILE A 219 -45.19 80.60 27.19
N ARG A 220 -45.46 79.63 26.32
CA ARG A 220 -46.19 78.41 26.70
C ARG A 220 -45.21 77.27 26.90
N ILE A 221 -45.39 76.54 27.99
CA ILE A 221 -44.59 75.36 28.32
C ILE A 221 -45.43 74.13 28.00
N VAL A 222 -44.93 73.28 27.10
CA VAL A 222 -45.56 71.99 26.76
C VAL A 222 -44.50 70.90 26.92
N GLY A 223 -44.60 70.14 28.00
CA GLY A 223 -43.58 69.13 28.35
C GLY A 223 -42.23 69.78 28.65
N ASP A 224 -41.23 69.48 27.82
CA ASP A 224 -39.85 69.98 27.85
C ASP A 224 -39.60 71.14 26.85
N ARG A 225 -40.64 71.61 26.15
CA ARG A 225 -40.53 72.61 25.08
C ARG A 225 -41.15 73.95 25.47
N PHE A 226 -40.48 75.02 25.07
CA PHE A 226 -40.96 76.39 25.18
C PHE A 226 -41.44 76.87 23.83
N LEU A 227 -42.73 77.19 23.74
CA LEU A 227 -43.38 77.62 22.51
C LEU A 227 -43.51 79.15 22.54
N LEU A 228 -42.88 79.80 21.55
CA LEU A 228 -43.02 81.22 21.28
C LEU A 228 -43.83 81.43 19.99
N PRO A 229 -44.98 82.12 20.05
CA PRO A 229 -45.74 82.44 18.85
C PRO A 229 -44.91 83.24 17.85
N SER A 230 -44.91 82.85 16.57
CA SER A 230 -44.08 83.50 15.55
C SER A 230 -44.44 84.97 15.34
N GLU A 231 -45.69 85.37 15.57
CA GLU A 231 -46.16 86.76 15.40
C GLU A 231 -45.53 87.73 16.40
N LEU A 232 -45.07 87.23 17.55
CA LEU A 232 -44.34 88.02 18.53
C LEU A 232 -42.92 88.33 18.06
N LEU A 233 -42.34 87.44 17.25
CA LEU A 233 -40.96 87.50 16.82
C LEU A 233 -40.79 88.07 15.41
N PHE A 234 -41.73 87.79 14.52
CA PHE A 234 -41.61 88.02 13.08
C PHE A 234 -42.88 88.61 12.49
N ALA A 235 -42.71 89.45 11.48
CA ALA A 235 -43.80 89.80 10.57
C ALA A 235 -44.25 88.57 9.75
N SER A 236 -45.50 88.63 9.24
CA SER A 236 -46.03 87.57 8.38
C SER A 236 -45.16 87.35 7.16
N GLY A 237 -44.88 86.08 6.82
CA GLY A 237 -44.00 85.71 5.69
C GLY A 237 -42.53 86.15 5.81
N SER A 238 -42.10 86.70 6.95
CA SER A 238 -40.74 87.15 7.17
C SER A 238 -39.99 86.28 8.18
N ALA A 239 -38.67 86.25 8.05
CA ALA A 239 -37.73 85.72 9.04
C ALA A 239 -36.88 86.83 9.70
N GLU A 240 -37.25 88.10 9.48
CA GLU A 240 -36.61 89.24 10.12
C GLU A 240 -37.28 89.52 11.47
N LEU A 241 -36.46 89.63 12.52
CA LEU A 241 -36.93 89.84 13.88
C LEU A 241 -37.42 91.27 14.06
N GLY A 242 -38.67 91.42 14.51
CA GLY A 242 -39.23 92.71 14.92
C GLY A 242 -38.63 93.20 16.25
N GLU A 243 -38.75 94.50 16.53
CA GLU A 243 -38.23 95.10 17.77
C GLU A 243 -38.87 94.50 19.02
N ASP A 244 -40.15 94.16 18.98
CA ASP A 244 -40.85 93.51 20.09
C ASP A 244 -40.30 92.10 20.33
N GLY A 245 -40.03 91.38 19.23
CA GLY A 245 -39.42 90.05 19.27
C GLY A 245 -38.01 90.06 19.82
N LYS A 246 -37.20 91.05 19.44
CA LYS A 246 -35.85 91.26 20.00
C LYS A 246 -35.89 91.43 21.51
N ARG A 247 -36.80 92.26 22.05
CA ARG A 247 -36.95 92.46 23.50
C ARG A 247 -37.32 91.19 24.25
N GLU A 248 -38.14 90.33 23.65
CA GLU A 248 -38.47 89.01 24.25
C GLU A 248 -37.28 88.04 24.17
N LEU A 249 -36.54 88.06 23.05
CA LEU A 249 -35.32 87.26 22.92
C LEU A 249 -34.18 87.76 23.83
N ASP A 250 -34.12 89.04 24.19
CA ASP A 250 -33.14 89.56 25.16
C ASP A 250 -33.37 88.98 26.55
N LYS A 251 -34.65 88.89 26.97
CA LYS A 251 -35.02 88.24 28.23
C LYS A 251 -34.61 86.77 28.23
N LEU A 252 -34.86 86.08 27.10
CA LEU A 252 -34.47 84.69 26.91
C LEU A 252 -32.94 84.51 26.90
N ALA A 253 -32.19 85.40 26.23
CA ALA A 253 -30.74 85.34 26.18
C ALA A 253 -30.11 85.49 27.57
N ASN A 254 -30.56 86.47 28.35
CA ASN A 254 -30.09 86.67 29.72
C ASN A 254 -30.34 85.44 30.60
N LEU A 255 -31.50 84.80 30.43
CA LEU A 255 -31.82 83.55 31.11
C LEU A 255 -30.88 82.42 30.70
N LEU A 256 -30.71 82.21 29.39
CA LEU A 256 -29.85 81.16 28.86
C LEU A 256 -28.40 81.33 29.33
N LEU A 257 -27.92 82.57 29.49
CA LEU A 257 -26.59 82.88 30.01
C LEU A 257 -26.45 82.56 31.50
N ASP A 258 -27.42 82.96 32.34
CA ASP A 258 -27.41 82.62 33.78
C ASP A 258 -27.41 81.10 33.98
N VAL A 259 -28.24 80.41 33.21
CA VAL A 259 -28.40 78.96 33.26
C VAL A 259 -27.14 78.26 32.73
N ALA A 260 -26.61 78.66 31.56
CA ALA A 260 -25.41 78.07 30.99
C ALA A 260 -24.18 78.20 31.90
N SER A 261 -24.11 79.27 32.72
CA SER A 261 -23.01 79.47 33.67
C SER A 261 -22.98 78.48 34.84
N LYS A 262 -24.11 77.80 35.11
CA LYS A 262 -24.28 76.85 36.22
C LYS A 262 -24.15 75.39 35.80
N ILE A 263 -24.14 75.12 34.48
CA ILE A 263 -24.03 73.76 33.96
C ILE A 263 -22.54 73.42 33.81
N PRO A 264 -22.07 72.29 34.37
CA PRO A 264 -20.70 71.83 34.21
C PRO A 264 -20.31 71.66 32.73
N GLU A 265 -19.05 71.94 32.40
CA GLU A 265 -18.57 71.89 31.01
C GLU A 265 -18.59 70.47 30.41
N ASP A 266 -18.51 69.44 31.24
CA ASP A 266 -18.52 68.02 30.89
C ASP A 266 -19.92 67.48 30.57
N VAL A 267 -20.98 68.27 30.78
CA VAL A 267 -22.34 67.94 30.33
C VAL A 267 -22.52 68.38 28.88
N ASP A 268 -22.79 67.44 27.99
CA ASP A 268 -22.94 67.68 26.54
C ASP A 268 -24.38 68.09 26.16
N TRP A 269 -24.84 69.24 26.65
CA TRP A 269 -26.14 69.82 26.33
C TRP A 269 -26.10 70.76 25.12
N ILE A 270 -27.22 70.88 24.41
CA ILE A 270 -27.47 71.86 23.34
C ILE A 270 -28.92 72.41 23.42
N LEU A 271 -29.08 73.70 23.12
CA LEU A 271 -30.36 74.37 22.90
C LEU A 271 -30.76 74.21 21.44
N ARG A 272 -31.80 73.42 21.20
CA ARG A 272 -32.40 73.28 19.88
C ARG A 272 -33.53 74.28 19.71
N VAL A 273 -33.45 75.05 18.62
CA VAL A 273 -34.41 76.05 18.18
C VAL A 273 -35.12 75.52 16.93
N ASP A 274 -36.40 75.24 17.08
CA ASP A 274 -37.23 74.56 16.10
C ASP A 274 -38.24 75.54 15.51
N GLY A 275 -38.10 75.82 14.21
CA GLY A 275 -39.02 76.68 13.48
C GLY A 275 -40.18 75.89 12.90
N HIS A 276 -41.39 76.43 13.04
CA HIS A 276 -42.59 75.84 12.45
C HIS A 276 -43.44 76.86 11.70
N THR A 277 -44.12 76.39 10.65
CA THR A 277 -45.14 77.14 9.92
C THR A 277 -46.52 76.51 10.16
N ASP A 278 -47.55 77.19 9.69
CA ASP A 278 -48.86 76.56 9.50
C ASP A 278 -48.94 75.88 8.12
N ILE A 279 -50.09 75.28 7.83
CA ILE A 279 -50.36 74.55 6.59
C ILE A 279 -50.55 75.46 5.36
N VAL A 280 -50.60 76.78 5.51
CA VAL A 280 -50.74 77.71 4.38
C VAL A 280 -49.41 77.72 3.63
N PRO A 281 -49.37 77.35 2.33
CA PRO A 281 -48.12 77.30 1.58
C PRO A 281 -47.55 78.71 1.37
N ILE A 282 -46.26 78.88 1.64
CA ILE A 282 -45.47 80.02 1.16
C ILE A 282 -44.70 79.65 -0.10
N ASN A 283 -44.73 80.53 -1.10
CA ASN A 283 -43.93 80.40 -2.32
C ASN A 283 -43.47 81.78 -2.77
N THR A 284 -42.34 82.22 -2.24
CA THR A 284 -41.71 83.50 -2.59
C THR A 284 -40.28 83.25 -3.07
N PRO A 285 -39.67 84.18 -3.82
CA PRO A 285 -38.26 84.02 -4.22
C PRO A 285 -37.29 83.86 -3.03
N LYS A 286 -37.64 84.43 -1.86
CA LYS A 286 -36.84 84.34 -0.63
C LYS A 286 -37.12 83.06 0.16
N PHE A 287 -38.36 82.57 0.14
CA PHE A 287 -38.80 81.34 0.82
C PHE A 287 -39.66 80.52 -0.15
N PRO A 288 -39.04 79.62 -0.94
CA PRO A 288 -39.74 78.79 -1.92
C PRO A 288 -40.73 77.80 -1.29
N SER A 289 -40.49 77.39 -0.04
CA SER A 289 -41.41 76.59 0.74
C SER A 289 -41.38 76.95 2.23
N ASN A 290 -42.29 76.33 2.99
CA ASN A 290 -42.35 76.44 4.43
C ASN A 290 -41.10 75.87 5.13
N TRP A 291 -40.36 74.97 4.49
CA TRP A 291 -39.06 74.50 4.99
C TRP A 291 -38.05 75.64 5.07
N GLU A 292 -37.91 76.44 4.02
CA GLU A 292 -36.99 77.57 4.02
C GLU A 292 -37.43 78.65 5.00
N LEU A 293 -38.73 78.95 5.09
CA LEU A 293 -39.24 79.94 6.04
C LEU A 293 -39.00 79.51 7.50
N SER A 294 -39.37 78.28 7.85
CA SER A 294 -39.20 77.76 9.21
C SER A 294 -37.73 77.69 9.61
N THR A 295 -36.87 77.17 8.73
CA THR A 295 -35.42 77.10 8.96
C THR A 295 -34.82 78.50 9.11
N ALA A 296 -35.17 79.43 8.23
CA ALA A 296 -34.65 80.79 8.29
C ALA A 296 -35.06 81.50 9.59
N ARG A 297 -36.28 81.29 10.08
CA ARG A 297 -36.74 81.83 11.36
C ARG A 297 -35.97 81.25 12.54
N ALA A 298 -35.78 79.93 12.57
CA ALA A 298 -34.98 79.28 13.62
C ALA A 298 -33.53 79.81 13.63
N VAL A 299 -32.91 79.93 12.46
CA VAL A 299 -31.56 80.50 12.31
C VAL A 299 -31.51 81.96 12.74
N ALA A 300 -32.54 82.77 12.44
CA ALA A 300 -32.60 84.16 12.88
C ALA A 300 -32.62 84.28 14.40
N VAL A 301 -33.39 83.42 15.10
CA VAL A 301 -33.37 83.36 16.57
C VAL A 301 -32.00 82.96 17.09
N VAL A 302 -31.39 81.89 16.58
CA VAL A 302 -30.06 81.44 17.02
C VAL A 302 -29.01 82.53 16.83
N ARG A 303 -28.98 83.18 15.66
CA ARG A 303 -28.05 84.28 15.39
C ARG A 303 -28.27 85.46 16.33
N TYR A 304 -29.51 85.78 16.65
CA TYR A 304 -29.81 86.84 17.60
C TYR A 304 -29.34 86.49 19.01
N LEU A 305 -29.65 85.29 19.51
CA LEU A 305 -29.18 84.81 20.81
C LEU A 305 -27.65 84.75 20.89
N ALA A 306 -26.99 84.35 19.81
CA ALA A 306 -25.53 84.36 19.70
C ALA A 306 -24.96 85.78 19.83
N ALA A 307 -25.59 86.76 19.17
CA ALA A 307 -25.22 88.17 19.28
C ALA A 307 -25.40 88.72 20.71
N GLN A 308 -26.33 88.15 21.49
CA GLN A 308 -26.52 88.46 22.91
C GLN A 308 -25.55 87.68 23.83
N GLY A 309 -24.67 86.84 23.29
CA GLY A 309 -23.61 86.15 24.01
C GLY A 309 -23.84 84.66 24.30
N VAL A 310 -24.99 84.09 23.91
CA VAL A 310 -25.26 82.65 24.09
C VAL A 310 -24.26 81.84 23.23
N PRO A 311 -23.53 80.85 23.80
CA PRO A 311 -22.49 80.14 23.06
C PRO A 311 -23.04 79.41 21.82
N GLU A 312 -22.56 79.76 20.62
CA GLU A 312 -23.01 79.16 19.36
C GLU A 312 -22.86 77.64 19.35
N ARG A 313 -21.78 77.10 19.95
CA ARG A 313 -21.53 75.65 20.06
C ARG A 313 -22.60 74.89 20.85
N ARG A 314 -23.42 75.60 21.62
CA ARG A 314 -24.52 75.07 22.44
C ARG A 314 -25.88 75.31 21.79
N MET A 315 -25.95 75.70 20.52
CA MET A 315 -27.22 75.97 19.83
C MET A 315 -27.32 75.23 18.51
N VAL A 316 -28.52 74.76 18.18
CA VAL A 316 -28.87 74.15 16.89
C VAL A 316 -30.17 74.75 16.39
N ALA A 317 -30.23 75.13 15.12
CA ALA A 317 -31.46 75.54 14.46
C ALA A 317 -31.98 74.42 13.55
N ALA A 318 -33.25 74.09 13.64
CA ALA A 318 -33.94 73.21 12.69
C ALA A 318 -35.25 73.84 12.22
N GLY A 319 -35.58 73.67 10.94
CA GLY A 319 -36.90 73.98 10.40
C GLY A 319 -37.70 72.71 10.23
N PHE A 320 -39.00 72.76 10.49
CA PHE A 320 -39.91 71.62 10.39
C PHE A 320 -41.08 71.84 9.42
N GLY A 321 -41.17 73.03 8.82
CA GLY A 321 -42.30 73.44 7.98
C GLY A 321 -43.65 73.24 8.70
N GLU A 322 -44.65 72.80 7.94
CA GLU A 322 -46.02 72.54 8.39
C GLU A 322 -46.23 71.14 8.99
N PHE A 323 -45.24 70.24 8.90
CA PHE A 323 -45.41 68.80 9.09
C PHE A 323 -45.60 68.35 10.54
N PHE A 324 -45.45 69.26 11.50
CA PHE A 324 -45.60 69.01 12.93
C PHE A 324 -46.56 70.04 13.54
N PRO A 325 -47.88 70.01 13.23
CA PRO A 325 -48.86 70.92 13.81
C PRO A 325 -49.15 70.57 15.28
N VAL A 326 -49.34 71.60 16.11
CA VAL A 326 -49.75 71.49 17.52
C VAL A 326 -51.25 71.73 17.71
N ALA A 327 -51.93 72.25 16.69
CA ALA A 327 -53.38 72.42 16.65
C ALA A 327 -53.90 71.97 15.28
N GLU A 328 -54.96 71.17 15.29
CA GLU A 328 -55.60 70.67 14.07
C GLU A 328 -56.51 71.71 13.43
N GLY A 329 -56.70 71.59 12.12
CA GLY A 329 -57.60 72.42 11.32
C GLY A 329 -57.01 73.75 10.84
N THR A 330 -57.86 74.55 10.20
CA THR A 330 -57.48 75.78 9.50
C THR A 330 -58.07 77.04 10.13
N SER A 331 -58.53 76.95 11.38
CA SER A 331 -59.02 78.14 12.09
C SER A 331 -57.88 79.15 12.30
N PRO A 332 -58.16 80.46 12.34
CA PRO A 332 -57.13 81.47 12.60
C PRO A 332 -56.33 81.20 13.89
N GLU A 333 -56.99 80.66 14.91
CA GLU A 333 -56.33 80.26 16.15
C GLU A 333 -55.41 79.05 15.97
N ALA A 334 -55.85 78.01 15.24
CA ALA A 334 -55.04 76.82 14.97
C ALA A 334 -53.80 77.16 14.12
N LEU A 335 -53.98 77.96 13.07
CA LEU A 335 -52.86 78.43 12.23
C LEU A 335 -51.86 79.24 13.06
N ARG A 336 -52.34 80.15 13.93
CA ARG A 336 -51.48 80.93 14.82
C ARG A 336 -50.70 80.04 15.81
N LYS A 337 -51.34 79.01 16.37
CA LYS A 337 -50.65 78.04 17.26
C LYS A 337 -49.56 77.26 16.50
N ASN A 338 -49.80 76.92 15.24
CA ASN A 338 -48.84 76.16 14.42
C ASN A 338 -47.65 77.01 13.95
N ARG A 339 -47.84 78.33 13.74
CA ARG A 339 -46.75 79.28 13.53
C ARG A 339 -46.03 79.60 14.85
N ARG A 340 -45.04 78.78 15.24
CA ARG A 340 -44.24 79.01 16.47
C ARG A 340 -42.76 78.74 16.28
N ILE A 341 -41.98 79.24 17.22
CA ILE A 341 -40.63 78.76 17.53
C ILE A 341 -40.72 77.90 18.77
N GLU A 342 -40.21 76.68 18.69
CA GLU A 342 -40.02 75.78 19.82
C GLU A 342 -38.57 75.85 20.28
N LEU A 343 -38.35 75.95 21.57
CA LEU A 343 -37.03 75.82 22.18
C LEU A 343 -37.04 74.60 23.07
N LYS A 344 -36.04 73.73 22.93
CA LYS A 344 -35.85 72.59 23.82
C LYS A 344 -34.37 72.39 24.09
N LEU A 345 -34.06 71.74 25.21
CA LEU A 345 -32.71 71.35 25.53
C LEU A 345 -32.57 69.85 25.38
N THR A 346 -31.49 69.42 24.75
CA THR A 346 -31.24 68.02 24.43
C THR A 346 -29.75 67.73 24.60
N ASP A 347 -29.41 66.46 24.67
CA ASP A 347 -28.04 65.99 24.49
C ASP A 347 -27.59 66.17 23.02
N ARG A 348 -26.28 66.28 22.84
CA ARG A 348 -25.66 66.43 21.52
C ARG A 348 -25.61 65.13 20.72
#